data_AF-A0A523UH37-F1
#
_entry.id   AF-A0A523UH37-F1
#
_cell.length_a   1.000
_cell.length_b   1.000
_cell.length_c   1.000
_cell.angle_alpha   90.00
_cell.angle_beta   90.00
_cell.angle_gamma   90.00
#
_symmetry.space_group_name_H-M   'P 1'
#
loop_
_entity.id
_entity.type
_entity.pdbx_description
1 polymer ?
#
loop_
_entity_poly.entity_id
_entity_poly.type
_entity_poly.pdbx_seq_one_letter_code
_entity_poly.pdbx_strand_id
1 'polypeptide(L)'
;MSRADRFYLFVTVFLAIAAIAGGIMLAVQHSRNQPVEIVLSQTEPPAQSGEIYIGGAVANPGIYSLKEGDTLQALLSDAGIEPDADLSHIELYIPREGEEQAPQKIDINRAEPWLLESLPGIGEVLAQRIVDYRSENGPFK
;
A
#
# COMPACT_ATOMS: atom_id res chain seq x y z
N MET A 1 83.93 17.29 -3.33
CA MET A 1 82.81 16.60 -3.99
C MET A 1 83.04 16.63 -5.48
N SER A 2 83.25 15.46 -6.07
CA SER A 2 83.43 15.28 -7.52
C SER A 2 82.13 15.62 -8.26
N ARG A 3 82.21 15.99 -9.54
CA ARG A 3 81.02 16.18 -10.40
C ARG A 3 80.14 14.92 -10.42
N ALA A 4 80.75 13.74 -10.25
CA ALA A 4 80.04 12.46 -10.12
C ALA A 4 79.20 12.38 -8.83
N ASP A 5 79.70 12.85 -7.69
CA ASP A 5 78.98 12.80 -6.41
C ASP A 5 77.69 13.64 -6.45
N ARG A 6 77.76 14.82 -7.09
CA ARG A 6 76.59 15.68 -7.26
C ARG A 6 75.55 15.01 -8.16
N PHE A 7 75.99 14.33 -9.23
CA PHE A 7 75.10 13.59 -10.11
C PHE A 7 74.37 12.45 -9.38
N TYR A 8 75.10 11.63 -8.61
CA TYR A 8 74.47 10.57 -7.81
C TYR A 8 73.51 11.11 -6.75
N LEU A 9 73.80 12.25 -6.13
CA LEU A 9 72.89 12.90 -5.19
C LEU A 9 71.58 13.34 -5.86
N PHE A 10 71.63 13.89 -7.08
CA PHE A 10 70.41 14.23 -7.82
C PHE A 10 69.60 12.98 -8.20
N VAL A 11 70.26 11.90 -8.61
CA VAL A 11 69.61 10.64 -8.98
C VAL A 11 68.91 9.99 -7.78
N THR A 12 69.54 9.97 -6.60
CA THR A 12 68.93 9.39 -5.40
C THR A 12 67.76 10.23 -4.89
N VAL A 13 67.86 11.55 -4.93
CA VAL A 13 66.74 12.46 -4.58
C VAL A 13 65.57 12.27 -5.55
N PHE A 14 65.83 12.14 -6.85
CA PHE A 14 64.78 11.89 -7.85
C PHE A 14 64.08 10.53 -7.62
N LEU A 15 64.84 9.47 -7.33
CA LEU A 15 64.27 8.15 -7.01
C LEU A 15 63.43 8.19 -5.73
N ALA A 16 63.87 8.90 -4.69
CA ALA A 16 63.10 9.07 -3.46
C ALA A 16 61.78 9.81 -3.72
N ILE A 17 61.79 10.87 -4.52
CA ILE A 17 60.59 11.62 -4.88
C ILE A 17 59.63 10.73 -5.70
N ALA A 18 60.14 9.97 -6.66
CA ALA A 18 59.32 9.06 -7.47
C ALA A 18 58.67 7.96 -6.61
N ALA A 19 59.39 7.39 -5.64
CA ALA A 19 58.86 6.40 -4.71
C ALA A 19 57.75 6.98 -3.81
N ILE A 20 57.94 8.21 -3.29
CA ILE A 20 56.95 8.90 -2.47
C ILE A 20 55.70 9.23 -3.29
N ALA A 21 55.88 9.78 -4.50
CA ALA A 21 54.76 10.09 -5.39
C ALA A 21 53.97 8.84 -5.80
N GLY A 22 54.67 7.74 -6.11
CA GLY A 22 54.04 6.45 -6.42
C GLY A 22 53.28 5.88 -5.23
N GLY A 23 53.84 5.97 -4.02
CA GLY A 23 53.17 5.54 -2.78
C GLY A 23 51.89 6.32 -2.50
N ILE A 24 51.91 7.64 -2.65
CA ILE A 24 50.73 8.51 -2.47
C ILE A 24 49.68 8.19 -3.55
N MET A 25 50.09 7.99 -4.81
CA MET A 25 49.16 7.68 -5.90
C MET A 25 48.44 6.34 -5.69
N LEU A 26 49.16 5.32 -5.20
CA LEU A 26 48.57 4.03 -4.84
C LEU A 26 47.62 4.14 -3.64
N ALA A 27 47.98 4.94 -2.62
CA ALA A 27 47.13 5.16 -1.46
C ALA A 27 45.81 5.87 -1.82
N VAL A 28 45.85 6.86 -2.72
CA VAL A 28 44.65 7.57 -3.19
C VAL A 28 43.74 6.67 -4.03
N GLN A 29 44.30 5.75 -4.82
CA GLN A 29 43.51 4.83 -5.64
C GLN A 29 42.75 3.79 -4.79
N HIS A 30 43.29 3.41 -3.62
CA HIS A 30 42.69 2.44 -2.72
C HIS A 30 41.44 2.98 -2.00
N SER A 31 41.32 4.30 -1.79
CA SER A 31 40.18 4.91 -1.10
C SER A 31 38.90 5.02 -1.96
N ARG A 32 38.82 4.41 -3.15
CA ARG A 32 37.61 4.40 -3.99
C ARG A 32 36.54 3.37 -3.59
N ASN A 33 36.77 2.59 -2.54
CA ASN A 33 35.79 1.63 -2.03
C ASN A 33 35.11 2.15 -0.76
N GLN A 34 34.45 3.31 -0.83
CA GLN A 34 33.50 3.67 0.22
C GLN A 34 32.32 2.68 0.13
N PRO A 35 32.03 1.90 1.18
CA PRO A 35 30.85 1.06 1.19
C PRO A 35 29.63 1.98 1.04
N VAL A 36 28.80 1.70 0.03
CA VAL A 36 27.51 2.38 -0.11
C VAL A 36 26.72 2.06 1.15
N GLU A 37 26.53 3.07 2.00
CA GLU A 37 25.61 2.97 3.12
C GLU A 37 24.22 2.91 2.50
N ILE A 38 23.59 1.73 2.53
CA ILE A 38 22.19 1.59 2.14
C ILE A 38 21.39 2.27 3.25
N VAL A 39 21.20 3.58 3.13
CA VAL A 39 20.15 4.27 3.87
C VAL A 39 18.87 3.70 3.31
N LEU A 40 18.31 2.71 4.01
CA LEU A 40 16.91 2.34 3.86
C LEU A 40 16.15 3.63 4.16
N SER A 41 15.76 4.36 3.12
CA SER A 41 14.67 5.30 3.24
C SER A 41 13.58 4.52 3.93
N GLN A 42 13.26 4.90 5.17
CA GLN A 42 12.09 4.38 5.85
C GLN A 42 10.91 4.94 5.07
N THR A 43 10.60 4.31 3.93
CA THR A 43 9.27 4.29 3.41
C THR A 43 8.48 3.66 4.54
N GLU A 44 7.70 4.50 5.22
CA GLU A 44 6.56 4.07 6.01
C GLU A 44 5.99 2.81 5.32
N PRO A 45 5.92 1.65 6.00
CA PRO A 45 5.45 0.42 5.37
C PRO A 45 4.21 0.81 4.57
N PRO A 46 4.14 0.51 3.25
CA PRO A 46 2.96 0.88 2.49
C PRO A 46 1.81 0.33 3.29
N ALA A 47 0.96 1.21 3.84
CA ALA A 47 -0.16 0.79 4.66
C ALA A 47 -0.87 -0.26 3.82
N GLN A 48 -0.79 -1.52 4.24
CA GLN A 48 -1.19 -2.64 3.41
C GLN A 48 -2.72 -2.61 3.39
N SER A 49 -3.27 -1.78 2.52
CA SER A 49 -4.69 -1.58 2.32
C SER A 49 -5.10 -2.51 1.20
N GLY A 50 -5.83 -3.56 1.57
CA GLY A 50 -6.50 -4.44 0.65
C GLY A 50 -7.95 -4.04 0.45
N GLU A 51 -8.60 -4.75 -0.45
CA GLU A 51 -10.04 -4.76 -0.61
C GLU A 51 -10.52 -6.18 -0.31
N ILE A 52 -11.69 -6.31 0.29
CA ILE A 52 -12.33 -7.60 0.52
C ILE A 52 -13.79 -7.51 0.10
N TYR A 53 -14.22 -8.44 -0.72
CA TYR A 53 -15.62 -8.61 -1.03
C TYR A 53 -16.28 -9.43 0.09
N ILE A 54 -17.43 -8.93 0.55
CA ILE A 54 -18.27 -9.57 1.55
C ILE A 54 -19.67 -9.70 0.95
N GLY A 55 -20.19 -10.91 0.87
CA GLY A 55 -21.51 -11.20 0.31
C GLY A 55 -22.21 -12.38 0.98
N GLY A 56 -23.32 -12.80 0.38
CA GLY A 56 -24.14 -13.88 0.92
C GLY A 56 -25.06 -13.41 2.04
N ALA A 57 -24.88 -13.92 3.25
CA ALA A 57 -25.74 -13.65 4.41
C ALA A 57 -25.44 -12.30 5.12
N VAL A 58 -25.35 -11.23 4.34
CA VAL A 58 -25.16 -9.85 4.81
C VAL A 58 -26.18 -8.92 4.15
N ALA A 59 -26.61 -7.87 4.85
CA ALA A 59 -27.59 -6.92 4.34
C ALA A 59 -27.05 -6.09 3.16
N ASN A 60 -25.75 -5.77 3.18
CA ASN A 60 -25.09 -4.93 2.19
C ASN A 60 -23.89 -5.66 1.57
N PRO A 61 -24.09 -6.53 0.57
CA PRO A 61 -23.00 -7.17 -0.14
C PRO A 61 -22.13 -6.15 -0.90
N GLY A 62 -20.82 -6.31 -0.89
CA GLY A 62 -19.93 -5.41 -1.62
C GLY A 62 -18.46 -5.48 -1.21
N ILE A 63 -17.70 -4.49 -1.68
CA ILE A 63 -16.27 -4.38 -1.41
C ILE A 63 -16.05 -3.41 -0.26
N TYR A 64 -15.27 -3.87 0.72
CA TYR A 64 -14.90 -3.13 1.91
C TYR A 64 -13.38 -2.95 1.94
N SER A 65 -12.91 -1.80 2.44
CA SER A 65 -11.50 -1.55 2.66
C SER A 65 -10.98 -2.39 3.82
N LEU A 66 -9.91 -3.14 3.60
CA LEU A 66 -9.25 -3.96 4.60
C LEU A 66 -7.90 -3.32 4.95
N LYS A 67 -7.72 -2.91 6.20
CA LYS A 67 -6.48 -2.33 6.72
C LYS A 67 -5.79 -3.28 7.69
N GLU A 68 -4.49 -3.09 7.87
CA GLU A 68 -3.73 -3.80 8.89
C GLU A 68 -4.29 -3.48 10.29
N GLY A 69 -4.73 -4.53 11.01
CA GLY A 69 -5.39 -4.41 12.31
C GLY A 69 -6.92 -4.44 12.27
N ASP A 70 -7.54 -4.40 11.09
CA ASP A 70 -8.99 -4.59 10.97
C ASP A 70 -9.37 -6.01 11.38
N THR A 71 -10.52 -6.11 12.03
CA THR A 71 -11.08 -7.40 12.43
C THR A 71 -12.19 -7.80 11.47
N LEU A 72 -12.28 -9.10 11.20
CA LEU A 72 -13.37 -9.65 10.38
C LEU A 72 -14.75 -9.29 10.97
N GLN A 73 -14.86 -9.23 12.30
CA GLN A 73 -16.11 -8.83 12.97
C GLN A 73 -16.51 -7.39 12.66
N ALA A 74 -15.56 -6.44 12.66
CA ALA A 74 -15.85 -5.05 12.30
C ALA A 74 -16.38 -4.96 10.86
N LEU A 75 -15.69 -5.61 9.92
CA LEU A 75 -16.08 -5.64 8.51
C LEU A 75 -17.46 -6.29 8.28
N LEU A 76 -17.74 -7.38 8.96
CA LEU A 76 -19.07 -8.02 8.91
C LEU A 76 -20.16 -7.16 9.56
N SER A 77 -19.81 -6.34 10.56
CA SER A 77 -20.75 -5.41 11.19
C SER A 77 -21.08 -4.27 10.23
N ASP A 78 -20.10 -3.75 9.50
CA ASP A 78 -20.30 -2.74 8.44
C ASP A 78 -21.09 -3.29 7.25
N ALA A 79 -20.92 -4.58 6.92
CA ALA A 79 -21.74 -5.28 5.93
C ALA A 79 -23.19 -5.52 6.40
N GLY A 80 -23.47 -5.36 7.70
CA GLY A 80 -24.79 -5.56 8.28
C GLY A 80 -25.13 -7.04 8.41
N ILE A 81 -24.44 -7.76 9.29
CA ILE A 81 -24.77 -9.15 9.61
C ILE A 81 -26.13 -9.21 10.32
N GLU A 82 -27.08 -9.96 9.75
CA GLU A 82 -28.42 -10.12 10.31
C GLU A 82 -28.38 -11.12 11.49
N PRO A 83 -29.20 -10.95 12.56
CA PRO A 83 -29.21 -11.89 13.70
C PRO A 83 -29.64 -13.31 13.33
N ASP A 84 -30.44 -13.44 12.27
CA ASP A 84 -30.94 -14.67 11.67
C ASP A 84 -30.24 -15.01 10.34
N ALA A 85 -29.19 -14.26 9.99
CA ALA A 85 -28.39 -14.52 8.81
C ALA A 85 -27.83 -15.94 8.87
N ASP A 86 -28.03 -16.72 7.81
CA ASP A 86 -27.40 -18.02 7.68
C ASP A 86 -25.90 -17.83 7.42
N LEU A 87 -25.14 -17.78 8.51
CA LEU A 87 -23.70 -17.58 8.51
C LEU A 87 -22.94 -18.65 7.70
N SER A 88 -23.58 -19.78 7.36
CA SER A 88 -22.97 -20.80 6.49
C SER A 88 -22.87 -20.38 5.02
N HIS A 89 -23.58 -19.32 4.62
CA HIS A 89 -23.61 -18.80 3.25
C HIS A 89 -22.87 -17.46 3.09
N ILE A 90 -21.96 -17.09 4.01
CA ILE A 90 -21.15 -15.87 3.82
C ILE A 90 -20.07 -16.12 2.76
N GLU A 91 -20.01 -15.24 1.76
CA GLU A 91 -19.01 -15.24 0.71
C GLU A 91 -17.95 -14.19 1.03
N LEU A 92 -16.69 -14.62 1.21
CA LEU A 92 -15.55 -13.73 1.37
C LEU A 92 -14.50 -14.04 0.31
N TYR A 93 -14.09 -13.02 -0.44
CA TYR A 93 -12.94 -13.15 -1.34
C TYR A 93 -12.16 -11.84 -1.44
N ILE A 94 -10.86 -11.95 -1.67
CA ILE A 94 -9.97 -10.80 -1.89
C ILE A 94 -9.75 -10.70 -3.41
N PRO A 95 -10.23 -9.64 -4.08
CA PRO A 95 -10.01 -9.45 -5.51
C PRO A 95 -8.53 -9.32 -5.81
N ARG A 96 -8.09 -9.86 -6.95
CA ARG A 96 -6.71 -9.67 -7.41
C ARG A 96 -6.59 -8.32 -8.13
N GLU A 97 -5.39 -7.73 -8.11
CA GLU A 97 -5.13 -6.53 -8.89
C GLU A 97 -5.45 -6.75 -10.38
N GLY A 98 -6.28 -5.87 -10.94
CA GLY A 98 -6.73 -5.96 -12.34
C GLY A 98 -7.93 -6.88 -12.58
N GLU A 99 -8.52 -7.47 -11.53
CA GLU A 99 -9.79 -8.17 -11.63
C GLU A 99 -10.95 -7.16 -11.74
N GLU A 100 -11.80 -7.31 -12.76
CA GLU A 100 -12.99 -6.47 -12.89
C GLU A 100 -13.94 -6.76 -11.72
N GLN A 101 -14.13 -5.74 -10.90
CA GLN A 101 -14.98 -5.82 -9.72
C GLN A 101 -16.44 -5.84 -10.15
N ALA A 102 -17.19 -6.81 -9.61
CA ALA A 102 -18.64 -6.78 -9.76
C ALA A 102 -19.18 -5.49 -9.09
N PRO A 103 -20.06 -4.74 -9.76
CA PRO A 103 -20.64 -3.54 -9.18
C PRO A 103 -21.35 -3.91 -7.86
N GLN A 104 -21.11 -3.10 -6.83
CA GLN A 104 -21.73 -3.26 -5.53
C GLN A 104 -23.26 -3.19 -5.70
N LYS A 105 -23.95 -4.24 -5.24
CA LYS A 105 -25.41 -4.30 -5.27
C LYS A 105 -25.94 -3.79 -3.94
N ILE A 106 -26.81 -2.79 -4.00
CA ILE A 106 -27.51 -2.27 -2.83
C ILE A 106 -28.92 -2.86 -2.81
N ASP A 107 -29.29 -3.51 -1.71
CA ASP A 107 -30.65 -4.03 -1.54
C ASP A 107 -31.61 -2.89 -1.14
N ILE A 108 -32.45 -2.45 -2.08
CA ILE A 108 -33.42 -1.37 -1.84
C ILE A 108 -34.46 -1.70 -0.77
N ASN A 109 -34.68 -2.99 -0.47
CA ASN A 109 -35.64 -3.42 0.54
C ASN A 109 -35.08 -3.34 1.95
N ARG A 110 -33.75 -3.28 2.10
CA ARG A 110 -33.07 -3.37 3.40
C ARG A 110 -32.15 -2.19 3.68
N ALA A 111 -31.59 -1.57 2.65
CA ALA A 111 -30.63 -0.47 2.78
C ALA A 111 -31.17 0.71 3.60
N GLU A 112 -30.29 1.31 4.39
CA GLU A 112 -30.55 2.56 5.12
C GLU A 112 -30.66 3.75 4.16
N PRO A 113 -31.37 4.84 4.53
CA PRO A 113 -31.54 6.01 3.67
C PRO A 113 -30.23 6.57 3.14
N TRP A 114 -29.24 6.75 4.02
CA TRP A 114 -27.92 7.29 3.66
C TRP A 114 -27.19 6.41 2.63
N LEU A 115 -27.43 5.10 2.64
CA LEU A 115 -26.82 4.18 1.68
C LEU A 115 -27.53 4.27 0.33
N LEU A 116 -28.85 4.46 0.32
CA LEU A 116 -29.60 4.70 -0.91
C LEU A 116 -29.16 6.02 -1.59
N GLU A 117 -28.77 7.03 -0.82
CA GLU A 117 -28.22 8.30 -1.35
C GLU A 117 -26.90 8.15 -2.10
N SER A 118 -26.17 7.05 -1.88
CA SER A 118 -24.96 6.74 -2.64
C SER A 118 -25.26 6.33 -4.09
N LEU A 119 -26.52 5.99 -4.40
CA LEU A 119 -26.92 5.57 -5.74
C LEU A 119 -26.97 6.77 -6.70
N PRO A 120 -26.42 6.64 -7.93
CA PRO A 120 -26.49 7.70 -8.93
C PRO A 120 -27.93 8.18 -9.18
N GLY A 121 -28.19 9.46 -8.91
CA GLY A 121 -29.51 10.08 -9.13
C GLY A 121 -30.50 9.92 -7.96
N ILE A 122 -30.10 9.32 -6.84
CA ILE A 122 -30.90 9.24 -5.61
C ILE A 122 -30.32 10.23 -4.60
N GLY A 123 -31.04 11.32 -4.34
CA GLY A 123 -30.73 12.22 -3.22
C GLY A 123 -31.58 11.92 -1.99
N GLU A 124 -31.30 12.58 -0.87
CA GLU A 124 -31.99 12.45 0.43
C GLU A 124 -33.52 12.30 0.31
N VAL A 125 -34.18 13.18 -0.46
CA VAL A 125 -35.64 13.16 -0.64
C VAL A 125 -36.13 11.88 -1.32
N LEU A 126 -35.40 11.35 -2.30
CA LEU A 126 -35.76 10.11 -2.99
C LEU A 126 -35.43 8.89 -2.13
N ALA A 127 -34.29 8.90 -1.44
CA ALA A 127 -33.93 7.86 -0.48
C ALA A 127 -35.00 7.68 0.59
N GLN A 128 -35.43 8.78 1.21
CA GLN A 128 -36.50 8.74 2.21
C GLN A 128 -37.81 8.21 1.61
N ARG A 129 -38.18 8.64 0.40
CA ARG A 129 -39.38 8.16 -0.28
C ARG A 129 -39.36 6.65 -0.54
N ILE A 130 -38.20 6.07 -0.84
CA ILE A 130 -38.05 4.62 -1.01
C ILE A 130 -38.33 3.90 0.32
N VAL A 131 -37.78 4.42 1.43
CA VAL A 131 -37.97 3.86 2.76
C VAL A 131 -39.43 3.97 3.24
N ASP A 132 -40.05 5.13 3.03
CA ASP A 132 -41.46 5.35 3.35
C ASP A 132 -42.33 4.39 2.52
N TYR A 133 -42.07 4.28 1.22
CA TYR A 133 -42.81 3.40 0.32
C TYR A 133 -42.75 1.94 0.78
N ARG A 134 -41.55 1.39 1.06
CA ARG A 134 -41.44 -0.02 1.48
C ARG A 134 -42.06 -0.30 2.85
N SER A 135 -42.11 0.71 3.72
CA SER A 135 -42.74 0.62 5.03
C SER A 135 -44.27 0.57 4.93
N GLU A 136 -44.85 1.35 4.01
CA GLU A 136 -46.31 1.43 3.81
C GLU A 136 -46.85 0.35 2.88
N ASN A 137 -46.10 -0.05 1.86
CA ASN A 137 -46.56 -0.90 0.76
C ASN A 137 -45.96 -2.32 0.79
N GLY A 138 -44.99 -2.55 1.67
CA GLY A 138 -44.18 -3.76 1.68
C GLY A 138 -42.98 -3.70 0.72
N PRO A 139 -42.16 -4.76 0.68
CA PRO A 139 -40.92 -4.78 -0.11
C PRO A 139 -41.17 -4.76 -1.62
N PHE A 140 -40.25 -4.10 -2.35
CA PHE A 140 -40.13 -4.10 -3.80
C PHE A 140 -39.85 -5.51 -4.35
N LYS A 141 -40.43 -5.84 -5.52
CA LYS A 141 -40.34 -7.14 -6.21
C LYS A 141 -39.64 -7.04 -7.55
#